data_AF-A0A484W6Y2-F1
#
_entry.id   AF-A0A484W6Y2-F1
#
_cell.length_a   1.000
_cell.length_b   1.000
_cell.length_c   1.000
_cell.angle_alpha   90.00
_cell.angle_beta   90.00
_cell.angle_gamma   90.00
#
_symmetry.space_group_name_H-M   'P 1'
#
loop_
_entity.id
_entity.type
_entity.pdbx_description
1 polymer ?
#
loop_
_entity_poly.entity_id
_entity_poly.type
_entity_poly.pdbx_seq_one_letter_code
_entity_poly.pdbx_strand_id
1 'polypeptide(L)'
;MEDHADAFATLDYNIFRGLAFASGNPIYGLILNGMKGLYTRIGRHYFANPEARSLALGFYHKLSELCSTAQHDQVYETVRRYGRDSGEIWHRMQKTLPGDLAIQSR
;
A
#
# COMPACT_ATOMS: atom_id res chain seq x y z
N MET A 1 0.51 7.26 -19.25
CA MET A 1 0.97 7.47 -17.86
C MET A 1 0.12 6.66 -16.87
N GLU A 2 -1.18 6.47 -17.13
CA GLU A 2 -2.09 5.62 -16.34
C GLU A 2 -1.63 4.15 -16.20
N ASP A 3 -1.09 3.53 -17.24
CA ASP A 3 -0.60 2.14 -17.17
C ASP A 3 0.42 1.89 -16.05
N HIS A 4 1.26 2.90 -15.72
CA HIS A 4 2.22 2.75 -14.63
C HIS A 4 1.55 2.78 -13.26
N ALA A 5 0.50 3.57 -13.06
CA ALA A 5 -0.19 3.65 -11.78
C ALA A 5 -1.02 2.38 -11.51
N ASP A 6 -1.70 1.87 -12.54
CA ASP A 6 -2.50 0.65 -12.47
C ASP A 6 -1.64 -0.59 -12.22
N ALA A 7 -0.49 -0.68 -12.90
CA ALA A 7 0.48 -1.74 -12.66
C ALA A 7 1.03 -1.69 -11.23
N PHE A 8 1.36 -0.50 -10.72
CA PHE A 8 1.84 -0.34 -9.34
C PHE A 8 0.77 -0.68 -8.30
N ALA A 9 -0.48 -0.25 -8.50
CA ALA A 9 -1.59 -0.58 -7.59
C ALA A 9 -1.83 -2.10 -7.53
N THR A 10 -1.68 -2.78 -8.67
CA THR A 10 -1.78 -4.25 -8.74
C THR A 10 -0.61 -4.92 -8.04
N LEU A 11 0.62 -4.43 -8.24
CA LEU A 11 1.82 -4.91 -7.57
C LEU A 11 1.71 -4.79 -6.04
N ASP A 12 1.39 -3.59 -5.56
CA ASP A 12 1.23 -3.29 -4.13
C ASP A 12 0.20 -4.21 -3.47
N TYR A 13 -0.98 -4.34 -4.08
CA TYR A 13 -2.01 -5.26 -3.63
C TYR A 13 -1.51 -6.71 -3.54
N ASN A 14 -0.80 -7.17 -4.57
CA ASN A 14 -0.29 -8.54 -4.64
C ASN A 14 0.80 -8.80 -3.60
N ILE A 15 1.65 -7.81 -3.29
CA ILE A 15 2.67 -7.91 -2.24
C ILE A 15 1.99 -8.11 -0.88
N PHE A 16 1.07 -7.21 -0.49
CA PHE A 16 0.39 -7.33 0.80
C PHE A 16 -0.43 -8.62 0.90
N ARG A 17 -1.14 -9.00 -0.18
CA ARG A 17 -1.88 -10.27 -0.23
C ARG A 17 -0.95 -11.47 -0.10
N GLY A 18 0.18 -11.46 -0.81
CA GLY A 18 1.19 -12.52 -0.75
C GLY A 18 1.74 -12.69 0.67
N LEU A 19 2.15 -11.59 1.30
CA LEU A 19 2.61 -11.58 2.70
C LEU A 19 1.55 -12.07 3.68
N ALA A 20 0.29 -11.68 3.47
CA ALA A 20 -0.83 -12.14 4.30
C ALA A 20 -1.02 -13.66 4.24
N PHE A 21 -0.97 -14.27 3.05
CA PHE A 21 -1.00 -15.73 2.93
C PHE A 21 0.30 -16.39 3.44
N ALA A 22 1.45 -15.75 3.26
CA ALA A 22 2.73 -16.26 3.75
C ALA A 22 2.83 -16.28 5.30
N SER A 23 1.96 -15.56 6.01
CA SER A 23 1.84 -15.62 7.47
C SER A 23 1.42 -17.00 8.01
N GLY A 24 0.97 -17.91 7.14
CA GLY A 24 0.42 -19.21 7.52
C GLY A 24 -1.03 -19.16 8.00
N ASN A 25 -1.59 -17.96 8.21
CA ASN A 25 -2.99 -17.78 8.54
C ASN A 25 -3.78 -17.25 7.31
N PRO A 26 -4.64 -18.08 6.67
CA PRO A 26 -5.36 -17.69 5.47
C PRO A 26 -6.39 -16.57 5.70
N ILE A 27 -6.82 -16.33 6.95
CA ILE A 27 -7.82 -15.29 7.27
C ILE A 27 -7.33 -13.92 6.80
N TYR A 28 -6.05 -13.58 7.00
CA TYR A 28 -5.50 -12.31 6.54
C TYR A 28 -5.55 -12.16 5.01
N GLY A 29 -5.26 -13.23 4.28
CA GLY A 29 -5.37 -13.25 2.83
C GLY A 29 -6.82 -13.10 2.33
N LEU A 30 -7.78 -13.72 3.05
CA LEU A 30 -9.21 -13.60 2.74
C LEU A 30 -9.75 -12.19 3.00
N ILE A 31 -9.29 -11.50 4.07
CA ILE A 31 -9.60 -10.09 4.32
C ILE A 31 -9.16 -9.23 3.12
N LEU A 32 -7.92 -9.42 2.65
CA LEU A 32 -7.42 -8.69 1.48
C LEU A 32 -8.12 -9.07 0.18
N ASN A 33 -8.64 -10.29 0.02
CA ASN A 33 -9.50 -10.62 -1.12
C ASN A 33 -10.77 -9.76 -1.12
N GLY A 34 -11.42 -9.59 0.04
CA GLY A 34 -12.62 -8.75 0.17
C GLY A 34 -12.38 -7.27 -0.13
N MET A 35 -11.15 -6.78 0.10
CA MET A 35 -10.80 -5.38 -0.12
C MET A 35 -10.28 -5.06 -1.53
N LYS A 36 -10.04 -6.06 -2.39
CA LYS A 36 -9.31 -5.90 -3.67
C LYS A 36 -9.82 -4.76 -4.54
N GLY A 37 -11.13 -4.66 -4.75
CA GLY A 37 -11.73 -3.65 -5.64
C GLY A 37 -11.49 -2.23 -5.15
N LEU A 38 -11.79 -1.96 -3.87
CA LEU A 38 -11.57 -0.65 -3.26
C LEU A 38 -10.07 -0.32 -3.16
N TYR A 39 -9.26 -1.29 -2.74
CA TYR A 39 -7.82 -1.13 -2.58
C TYR A 39 -7.15 -0.72 -3.88
N THR A 40 -7.39 -1.48 -4.96
CA THR A 40 -6.82 -1.16 -6.28
C THR A 40 -7.35 0.16 -6.81
N ARG A 41 -8.65 0.48 -6.63
CA ARG A 41 -9.20 1.79 -7.03
C ARG A 41 -8.49 2.96 -6.36
N ILE A 42 -8.30 2.92 -5.03
CA ILE A 42 -7.53 3.96 -4.31
C ILE A 42 -6.08 3.96 -4.80
N GLY A 43 -5.47 2.78 -4.93
CA GLY A 43 -4.09 2.60 -5.40
C GLY A 43 -3.83 3.27 -6.74
N ARG A 44 -4.73 3.17 -7.73
CA ARG A 44 -4.58 3.81 -9.05
C ARG A 44 -4.41 5.33 -8.93
N HIS A 45 -5.18 5.97 -8.05
CA HIS A 45 -5.07 7.39 -7.82
C HIS A 45 -3.82 7.73 -7.00
N TYR A 46 -3.56 7.00 -5.93
CA TYR A 46 -2.40 7.22 -5.06
C TYR A 46 -1.08 7.06 -5.82
N PHE A 47 -0.94 5.97 -6.58
CA PHE A 47 0.26 5.67 -7.36
C PHE A 47 0.37 6.42 -8.68
N ALA A 48 -0.57 7.30 -9.03
CA ALA A 48 -0.33 8.30 -10.07
C ALA A 48 0.79 9.26 -9.65
N ASN A 49 0.95 9.52 -8.34
CA ASN A 49 2.04 10.33 -7.79
C ASN A 49 3.39 9.56 -7.79
N PRO A 50 4.42 10.05 -8.48
CA PRO A 50 5.76 9.43 -8.44
C PRO A 50 6.38 9.36 -7.04
N GLU A 51 6.09 10.32 -6.15
CA GLU A 51 6.56 10.33 -4.76
C GLU A 51 6.01 9.12 -3.99
N ALA A 52 4.73 8.80 -4.17
CA ALA A 52 4.09 7.62 -3.58
C ALA A 52 4.75 6.32 -4.04
N ARG A 53 5.04 6.19 -5.34
CA ARG A 53 5.72 5.00 -5.88
C ARG A 53 7.13 4.85 -5.32
N SER A 54 7.88 5.95 -5.22
CA SER A 54 9.23 5.94 -4.66
C SER A 54 9.22 5.51 -3.18
N LEU A 55 8.31 6.06 -2.38
CA LEU A 55 8.14 5.68 -0.98
C LEU A 55 7.81 4.18 -0.83
N ALA A 56 6.86 3.67 -1.62
CA ALA A 56 6.44 2.28 -1.58
C ALA A 56 7.56 1.31 -1.98
N LEU A 57 8.33 1.62 -3.04
CA LEU A 57 9.49 0.81 -3.43
C LEU A 57 10.54 0.74 -2.32
N GLY A 58 10.87 1.88 -1.70
CA GLY A 58 11.77 1.92 -0.55
C GLY A 58 11.26 1.07 0.62
N PHE A 59 9.95 1.11 0.88
CA PHE A 59 9.30 0.27 1.88
C PHE A 59 9.41 -1.23 1.55
N TYR A 60 9.15 -1.67 0.32
CA TYR A 60 9.28 -3.08 -0.04
C TYR A 60 10.72 -3.58 0.05
N HIS A 61 11.69 -2.78 -0.38
CA HIS A 61 13.11 -3.10 -0.21
C HIS A 61 13.47 -3.24 1.26
N LYS A 62 12.97 -2.34 2.12
CA LYS A 62 13.21 -2.42 3.56
C LYS A 62 12.59 -3.68 4.17
N LEU A 63 11.37 -4.05 3.81
CA LEU A 63 10.76 -5.31 4.26
C LEU A 63 11.57 -6.54 3.82
N SER A 64 12.08 -6.54 2.59
CA SER A 64 12.94 -7.61 2.08
C SER A 64 14.24 -7.73 2.86
N GLU A 65 14.86 -6.60 3.22
CA GLU A 65 16.06 -6.54 4.06
C GLU A 65 15.79 -7.09 5.46
N LEU A 66 14.70 -6.64 6.10
CA LEU A 66 14.31 -7.10 7.44
C LEU A 66 14.04 -8.61 7.47
N CYS A 67 13.42 -9.14 6.42
CA CYS A 67 13.19 -10.58 6.27
C CYS A 67 14.53 -11.35 6.11
N SER A 68 15.44 -10.85 5.28
CA SER A 68 16.73 -11.50 5.02
C SER A 68 17.68 -11.46 6.23
N THR A 69 17.53 -10.48 7.10
CA THR A 69 18.37 -10.28 8.30
C THR A 69 17.69 -10.74 9.59
N ALA A 70 16.48 -11.31 9.50
CA ALA A 70 15.67 -11.77 10.64
C ALA A 70 15.38 -10.68 11.72
N GLN A 71 15.35 -9.41 11.32
CA GLN A 71 15.08 -8.25 12.20
C GLN A 71 13.56 -8.02 12.35
N HIS A 72 12.86 -9.03 12.89
CA HIS A 72 11.39 -9.01 12.98
C HIS A 72 10.85 -7.92 13.91
N ASP A 73 11.62 -7.51 14.91
CA ASP A 73 11.33 -6.44 15.87
C ASP A 73 11.13 -5.07 15.19
N GLN A 74 11.82 -4.83 14.07
CA GLN A 74 11.74 -3.57 13.32
C GLN A 74 10.59 -3.50 12.31
N VAL A 75 9.90 -4.62 12.07
CA VAL A 75 8.79 -4.68 11.09
C VAL A 75 7.66 -3.74 11.53
N TYR A 76 7.31 -3.75 12.82
CA TYR A 76 6.23 -2.92 13.34
C TYR A 76 6.51 -1.42 13.12
N GLU A 77 7.70 -0.95 13.48
CA GLU A 77 8.08 0.45 13.30
C GLU A 77 8.10 0.83 11.82
N THR A 78 8.65 -0.03 10.96
CA THR A 78 8.73 0.19 9.52
C THR A 78 7.34 0.36 8.89
N VAL A 79 6.40 -0.54 9.22
CA VAL A 79 5.01 -0.45 8.73
C VAL A 79 4.29 0.78 9.30
N ARG A 80 4.50 1.11 10.58
CA ARG A 80 3.89 2.30 11.21
C ARG A 80 4.39 3.60 10.59
N ARG A 81 5.69 3.69 10.30
CA ARG A 81 6.29 4.83 9.61
C ARG A 81 5.75 4.95 8.19
N TYR A 82 5.77 3.85 7.43
CA TYR A 82 5.22 3.83 6.08
C TYR A 82 3.76 4.30 6.06
N GLY A 83 2.91 3.82 6.97
CA GLY A 83 1.52 4.24 7.06
C GLY A 83 1.33 5.75 7.34
N ARG A 84 2.21 6.37 8.13
CA ARG A 84 2.19 7.83 8.34
C ARG A 84 2.63 8.57 7.08
N ASP A 85 3.82 8.24 6.57
CA ASP A 85 4.43 8.93 5.42
C ASP A 85 3.54 8.79 4.17
N SER A 86 2.96 7.59 3.96
CA SER A 86 2.03 7.35 2.86
C SER A 86 0.70 8.09 3.04
N GLY A 87 0.21 8.18 4.28
CA GLY A 87 -1.00 8.91 4.64
C GLY A 87 -0.84 10.42 4.42
N GLU A 88 0.32 10.99 4.75
CA GLU A 88 0.64 12.41 4.48
C GLU A 88 0.64 12.73 2.99
N ILE A 89 1.19 11.82 2.16
CA ILE A 89 1.11 11.95 0.70
C ILE A 89 -0.35 11.91 0.24
N TRP A 90 -1.14 10.93 0.72
CA TRP A 90 -2.54 10.81 0.34
C TRP A 90 -3.38 12.03 0.75
N HIS A 91 -3.19 12.55 1.96
CA HIS A 91 -3.87 13.77 2.42
C HIS A 91 -3.54 15.00 1.59
N ARG A 92 -2.28 15.13 1.13
CA ARG A 92 -1.90 16.19 0.17
C ARG A 92 -2.62 16.02 -1.17
N MET A 93 -2.74 14.78 -1.65
CA MET A 93 -3.41 14.46 -2.92
C MET A 93 -4.93 14.65 -2.86
N GLN A 94 -5.58 14.32 -1.74
CA GLN A 94 -7.04 14.45 -1.58
C GLN A 94 -7.54 15.88 -1.78
N LYS A 95 -6.73 16.89 -1.46
CA LYS A 95 -7.06 18.31 -1.70
C LYS A 95 -7.25 18.65 -3.18
N THR A 96 -6.76 17.80 -4.07
CA THR A 96 -6.78 17.96 -5.53
C THR A 96 -7.65 16.93 -6.26
N LEU A 97 -8.30 16.02 -5.53
CA LEU A 97 -9.09 14.92 -6.11
C LEU A 97 -10.55 15.37 -6.36
N PRO A 98 -11.14 15.02 -7.52
CA PRO A 98 -12.58 15.21 -7.76
C PRO A 98 -13.43 14.48 -6.72
N GLY A 99 -14.61 15.03 -6.41
CA GLY A 99 -15.48 14.60 -5.30
C GLY A 99 -15.90 13.12 -5.30
N ASP A 100 -15.74 12.39 -6.40
CA ASP A 100 -16.13 10.97 -6.54
C ASP A 100 -15.28 9.99 -5.71
N LEU A 101 -14.17 10.45 -5.14
CA LEU A 101 -13.30 9.66 -4.23
C LEU A 101 -13.33 10.18 -2.79
N ALA A 102 -14.10 11.24 -2.52
CA ALA A 102 -14.37 11.66 -1.16
C ALA A 102 -15.20 10.57 -0.49
N ILE A 103 -14.52 9.68 0.25
CA ILE A 103 -15.17 8.82 1.22
C ILE A 103 -15.83 9.78 2.22
N GLN A 104 -17.13 9.98 2.10
CA GLN A 104 -17.90 10.72 3.08
C GLN A 104 -17.83 9.93 4.39
N SER A 105 -16.95 10.37 5.29
CA SER A 105 -17.04 9.96 6.69
C SER A 105 -18.40 10.40 7.19
N ARG A 106 -19.26 9.42 7.50
CA ARG A 106 -20.51 9.65 8.23
C ARG A 106 -20.21 10.05 9.66
#